data_AF-A0A963N377-F1
#
_entry.id   AF-A0A963N377-F1
#
_cell.length_a   1.000
_cell.length_b   1.000
_cell.length_c   1.000
_cell.angle_alpha   90.00
_cell.angle_beta   90.00
_cell.angle_gamma   90.00
#
_symmetry.space_group_name_H-M   'P 1'
#
loop_
_entity.id
_entity.type
_entity.pdbx_description
1 polymer ?
#
loop_
_entity_poly.entity_id
_entity_poly.type
_entity_poly.pdbx_seq_one_letter_code
_entity_poly.pdbx_strand_id
1 'polypeptide(L)'
;MSGWLRLCCVGVLSMLAPAVHAGPPLDAEAVEWVNRFADEMAQRCEARFEARLADGESDLNRLGLIEMERRVNCECLPTRLRVYATAELVTALQARQLGPSRAFMTQHARVCGAQGLRDSAMLNCRIDLQEAAFAAARQRPPTPAERATLPPLDAAQQAQCDCYAQGVEQLDDDALIAAIEEDNAARRDGPTAGAQASRLATLMQACQTGQQ
;
A
#
# COMPACT_ATOMS: atom_id res chain seq x y z
N MET A 1 -67.43 -4.33 -11.75
CA MET A 1 -67.57 -5.43 -10.79
C MET A 1 -66.17 -5.90 -10.41
N SER A 2 -65.92 -5.97 -9.09
CA SER A 2 -64.95 -6.80 -8.33
C SER A 2 -63.72 -7.35 -9.08
N GLY A 3 -62.47 -7.23 -8.63
CA GLY A 3 -61.94 -7.10 -7.27
C GLY A 3 -60.93 -8.24 -7.01
N TRP A 4 -59.93 -7.93 -6.18
CA TRP A 4 -59.10 -8.84 -5.35
C TRP A 4 -57.64 -9.18 -5.72
N LEU A 5 -56.77 -8.62 -4.87
CA LEU A 5 -55.41 -8.99 -4.44
C LEU A 5 -55.07 -10.49 -4.37
N ARG A 6 -53.78 -10.81 -4.59
CA ARG A 6 -52.82 -11.45 -3.65
C ARG A 6 -51.41 -11.46 -4.29
N LEU A 7 -50.44 -10.72 -3.75
CA LEU A 7 -49.48 -11.04 -2.67
C LEU A 7 -48.29 -11.92 -3.07
N CYS A 8 -47.11 -11.32 -2.93
CA CYS A 8 -45.85 -11.84 -2.38
C CYS A 8 -45.12 -13.02 -3.04
N CYS A 9 -43.94 -12.72 -3.59
CA CYS A 9 -42.68 -13.38 -3.23
C CYS A 9 -41.50 -12.54 -3.76
N VAL A 10 -41.11 -11.51 -3.00
CA VAL A 10 -39.79 -10.90 -3.14
C VAL A 10 -38.82 -11.81 -2.39
N GLY A 11 -38.07 -12.62 -3.14
CA GLY A 11 -36.95 -13.37 -2.61
C GLY A 11 -35.82 -12.40 -2.26
N VAL A 12 -35.81 -11.94 -1.01
CA VAL A 12 -34.62 -11.31 -0.42
C VAL A 12 -33.58 -12.41 -0.30
N LEU A 13 -32.63 -12.46 -1.24
CA LEU A 13 -31.35 -13.13 -1.01
C LEU A 13 -30.64 -12.31 0.07
N SER A 14 -30.79 -12.75 1.32
CA SER A 14 -29.94 -12.33 2.42
C SER A 14 -28.50 -12.68 2.05
N MET A 15 -27.72 -11.68 1.67
CA MET A 15 -26.27 -11.75 1.72
C MET A 15 -25.91 -11.98 3.19
N LEU A 16 -25.68 -13.25 3.55
CA LEU A 16 -25.07 -13.62 4.81
C LEU A 16 -23.63 -13.08 4.76
N ALA A 17 -23.42 -11.90 5.32
CA ALA A 17 -22.10 -11.50 5.76
C ALA A 17 -21.60 -12.61 6.70
N PRO A 18 -20.38 -13.15 6.50
CA PRO A 18 -19.83 -14.10 7.46
C PRO A 18 -19.78 -13.41 8.82
N ALA A 19 -20.53 -13.96 9.78
CA ALA A 19 -20.42 -13.55 11.17
C ALA A 19 -18.96 -13.78 11.59
N VAL A 20 -18.20 -12.69 11.68
CA VAL A 20 -16.85 -12.71 12.23
C VAL A 20 -17.00 -13.18 13.67
N HIS A 21 -16.74 -14.46 13.91
CA HIS A 21 -16.64 -15.00 15.26
C HIS A 21 -15.45 -14.28 15.89
N ALA A 22 -15.72 -13.28 16.72
CA ALA A 22 -14.73 -12.75 17.63
C ALA A 22 -14.33 -13.91 18.55
N GLY A 23 -13.15 -14.49 18.31
CA GLY A 23 -12.58 -15.48 19.20
C GLY A 23 -12.44 -14.90 20.61
N PRO A 24 -12.20 -15.76 21.62
CA PRO A 24 -11.98 -15.28 22.98
C PRO A 24 -10.87 -14.22 23.00
N PRO A 25 -10.99 -13.17 23.83
CA PRO A 25 -9.95 -12.17 23.96
C PRO A 25 -8.64 -12.82 24.41
N LEU A 26 -7.51 -12.27 23.97
CA LEU A 26 -6.19 -12.70 24.43
C LEU A 26 -6.08 -12.53 25.95
N ASP A 27 -5.51 -13.52 26.62
CA ASP A 27 -5.11 -13.36 28.02
C ASP A 27 -3.87 -12.46 28.15
N ALA A 28 -3.54 -12.07 29.38
CA ALA A 28 -2.44 -11.15 29.66
C ALA A 28 -1.08 -11.70 29.17
N GLU A 29 -0.85 -13.01 29.31
CA GLU A 29 0.39 -13.65 28.87
C GLU A 29 0.54 -13.60 27.35
N ALA A 30 -0.54 -13.90 26.62
CA ALA A 30 -0.57 -13.80 25.16
C ALA A 30 -0.37 -12.36 24.69
N VAL A 31 -0.97 -11.37 25.36
CA VAL A 31 -0.76 -9.94 25.05
C VAL A 31 0.70 -9.53 25.25
N GLU A 32 1.30 -9.88 26.40
CA GLU A 32 2.72 -9.60 26.67
C GLU A 32 3.63 -10.26 25.64
N TRP A 33 3.33 -11.51 25.28
CA TRP A 33 4.07 -12.23 24.26
C TRP A 33 3.96 -11.54 22.88
N VAL A 34 2.75 -11.16 22.45
CA VAL A 34 2.52 -10.46 21.18
C VAL A 34 3.28 -9.14 21.13
N ASN A 35 3.26 -8.38 22.23
CA ASN A 35 3.98 -7.11 22.31
C ASN A 35 5.48 -7.30 22.11
N ARG A 36 6.10 -8.25 22.83
CA ARG A 36 7.52 -8.57 22.64
C ARG A 36 7.83 -9.03 21.23
N PHE A 37 7.00 -9.92 20.67
CA PHE A 37 7.20 -10.41 19.31
C PHE A 37 7.11 -9.28 18.27
N ALA A 38 6.14 -8.37 18.43
CA ALA A 38 6.00 -7.19 17.59
C ALA A 38 7.20 -6.23 17.73
N ASP A 39 7.74 -6.05 18.94
CA ASP A 39 8.96 -5.25 19.17
C ASP A 39 10.17 -5.86 18.45
N GLU A 40 10.36 -7.18 18.55
CA GLU A 40 11.44 -7.86 17.81
C GLU A 40 11.25 -7.78 16.29
N MET A 41 10.02 -7.77 15.79
CA MET A 41 9.74 -7.54 14.38
C MET A 41 10.15 -6.13 13.96
N ALA A 42 9.76 -5.12 14.74
CA ALA A 42 10.11 -3.72 14.48
C ALA A 42 11.63 -3.52 14.48
N GLN A 43 12.33 -4.01 15.51
CA GLN A 43 13.79 -3.90 15.61
C GLN A 43 14.53 -4.59 14.44
N ARG A 44 14.10 -5.81 14.06
CA ARG A 44 14.68 -6.51 12.91
C ARG A 44 14.41 -5.78 11.59
N CYS A 45 13.29 -5.09 11.48
CA CYS A 45 12.97 -4.27 10.32
C CYS A 45 13.88 -3.03 10.28
N GLU A 46 13.96 -2.28 11.39
CA GLU A 46 14.78 -1.07 11.51
C GLU A 46 16.26 -1.33 11.17
N ALA A 47 16.84 -2.40 11.71
CA ALA A 47 18.22 -2.77 11.42
C ALA A 47 18.51 -2.97 9.91
N ARG A 48 17.51 -3.43 9.12
CA ARG A 48 17.65 -3.56 7.66
C ARG A 48 17.59 -2.20 6.96
N PHE A 49 16.80 -1.27 7.48
CA PHE A 49 16.70 0.09 6.93
C PHE A 49 17.93 0.92 7.26
N GLU A 50 18.48 0.82 8.47
CA GLU A 50 19.73 1.48 8.85
C GLU A 50 20.87 1.06 7.92
N ALA A 51 20.99 -0.24 7.61
CA ALA A 51 21.98 -0.73 6.65
C ALA A 51 21.80 -0.11 5.25
N ARG A 52 20.56 0.03 4.76
CA ARG A 52 20.26 0.68 3.48
C ARG A 52 20.60 2.17 3.46
N LEU A 53 20.42 2.87 4.58
CA LEU A 53 20.73 4.30 4.70
C LEU A 53 22.24 4.56 4.79
N ALA A 54 22.99 3.64 5.41
CA ALA A 54 24.43 3.72 5.52
C ALA A 54 25.17 3.67 4.17
N ASP A 55 24.53 3.16 3.12
CA ASP A 55 25.07 3.08 1.76
C ASP A 55 25.15 4.44 1.02
N GLY A 56 24.80 5.56 1.68
CA GLY A 56 25.14 6.91 1.22
C GLY A 56 24.10 7.57 0.31
N GLU A 57 22.80 7.29 0.51
CA GLU A 57 21.73 8.02 -0.17
C GLU A 57 21.68 9.47 0.33
N SER A 58 21.76 10.43 -0.59
CA SER A 58 21.79 11.87 -0.29
C SER A 58 20.62 12.62 -0.93
N ASP A 59 19.81 11.94 -1.74
CA ASP A 59 18.60 12.49 -2.32
C ASP A 59 17.47 12.53 -1.27
N LEU A 60 17.08 13.74 -0.86
CA LEU A 60 16.02 13.97 0.14
C LEU A 60 14.68 13.36 -0.26
N ASN A 61 14.35 13.31 -1.56
CA ASN A 61 13.11 12.71 -2.02
C ASN A 61 13.13 11.20 -1.81
N ARG A 62 14.26 10.56 -2.13
CA ARG A 62 14.45 9.13 -1.85
C ARG A 62 14.52 8.82 -0.37
N LEU A 63 15.18 9.65 0.43
CA LEU A 63 15.15 9.52 1.89
C LEU A 63 13.72 9.60 2.43
N GLY A 64 12.90 10.50 1.87
CA GLY A 64 11.47 10.59 2.17
C GLY A 64 10.71 9.30 1.84
N LEU A 65 10.95 8.70 0.67
CA LEU A 65 10.35 7.40 0.29
C LEU A 65 10.84 6.25 1.16
N ILE A 66 12.13 6.20 1.48
CA ILE A 66 12.71 5.18 2.37
C ILE A 66 12.11 5.29 3.77
N GLU A 67 11.90 6.50 4.28
CA GLU A 67 11.25 6.71 5.57
C GLU A 67 9.78 6.29 5.55
N MET A 68 9.03 6.57 4.47
CA MET A 68 7.67 6.06 4.29
C MET A 68 7.66 4.52 4.25
N GLU A 69 8.58 3.92 3.49
CA GLU A 69 8.75 2.46 3.42
C GLU A 69 9.10 1.86 4.80
N ARG A 70 9.94 2.55 5.59
CA ARG A 70 10.30 2.18 6.96
C ARG A 70 9.05 2.16 7.84
N ARG A 71 8.23 3.21 7.85
CA ARG A 71 7.00 3.26 8.65
C ARG A 71 6.03 2.14 8.27
N VAL A 72 5.83 1.93 6.98
CA VAL A 72 4.95 0.86 6.47
C VAL A 72 5.41 -0.53 6.92
N ASN A 73 6.71 -0.82 6.85
CA ASN A 73 7.22 -2.16 7.15
C ASN A 73 7.50 -2.37 8.63
N CYS A 74 8.05 -1.37 9.31
CA CYS A 74 8.58 -1.49 10.67
C CYS A 74 7.58 -1.04 11.74
N GLU A 75 6.58 -0.23 11.40
CA GLU A 75 5.61 0.29 12.37
C GLU A 75 4.21 -0.27 12.13
N CYS A 76 3.72 -0.24 10.87
CA CYS A 76 2.36 -0.68 10.58
C CYS A 76 2.15 -2.16 10.88
N LEU A 77 2.98 -3.06 10.33
CA LEU A 77 2.76 -4.51 10.50
C LEU A 77 2.84 -4.97 11.97
N PRO A 78 3.85 -4.53 12.77
CA PRO A 78 3.87 -4.82 14.21
C PRO A 78 2.65 -4.25 14.96
N THR A 79 2.21 -3.03 14.63
CA THR A 79 1.01 -2.44 15.23
C THR A 79 -0.24 -3.24 14.89
N ARG A 80 -0.38 -3.68 13.63
CA ARG A 80 -1.50 -4.54 13.23
C ARG A 80 -1.47 -5.88 13.95
N LEU A 81 -0.28 -6.46 14.19
CA LEU A 81 -0.19 -7.66 15.01
C LEU A 81 -0.71 -7.41 16.43
N ARG A 82 -0.31 -6.31 17.07
CA ARG A 82 -0.79 -5.97 18.43
C ARG A 82 -2.32 -5.79 18.49
N VAL A 83 -2.92 -5.22 17.45
CA VAL A 83 -4.36 -4.90 17.43
C VAL A 83 -5.23 -6.08 16.98
N TYR A 84 -4.76 -6.86 16.00
CA TYR A 84 -5.59 -7.86 15.31
C TYR A 84 -5.19 -9.31 15.60
N ALA A 85 -4.15 -9.56 16.42
CA ALA A 85 -3.80 -10.93 16.79
C ALA A 85 -4.93 -11.63 17.53
N THR A 86 -5.27 -12.83 17.09
CA THR A 86 -6.20 -13.74 17.76
C THR A 86 -5.44 -14.79 18.55
N ALA A 87 -6.10 -15.45 19.51
CA ALA A 87 -5.47 -16.54 20.29
C ALA A 87 -4.95 -17.68 19.39
N GLU A 88 -5.66 -17.98 18.32
CA GLU A 88 -5.26 -18.97 17.31
C GLU A 88 -3.99 -18.54 16.58
N LEU A 89 -3.90 -17.27 16.17
CA LEU A 89 -2.70 -16.73 15.53
C LEU A 89 -1.51 -16.76 16.48
N VAL A 90 -1.69 -16.34 17.74
CA VAL A 90 -0.63 -16.36 18.76
C VAL A 90 -0.11 -17.77 18.95
N THR A 91 -1.02 -18.74 19.10
CA THR A 91 -0.68 -20.16 19.21
C THR A 91 0.09 -20.64 17.96
N ALA A 92 -0.37 -20.27 16.76
CA ALA A 92 0.28 -20.62 15.51
C ALA A 92 1.68 -20.02 15.40
N LEU A 93 1.87 -18.75 15.78
CA LEU A 93 3.17 -18.08 15.77
C LEU A 93 4.14 -18.71 16.78
N GLN A 94 3.69 -18.98 18.01
CA GLN A 94 4.48 -19.66 19.04
C GLN A 94 4.90 -21.06 18.59
N ALA A 95 3.97 -21.80 17.97
CA ALA A 95 4.22 -23.12 17.39
C ALA A 95 4.95 -23.08 16.03
N ARG A 96 5.31 -21.88 15.52
CA ARG A 96 5.99 -21.66 14.23
C ARG A 96 5.25 -22.26 13.04
N GLN A 97 3.92 -22.31 13.10
CA GLN A 97 3.07 -22.77 12.01
C GLN A 97 3.07 -21.74 10.89
N LEU A 98 3.68 -22.09 9.77
CA LEU A 98 3.89 -21.16 8.65
C LEU A 98 2.59 -20.74 7.96
N GLY A 99 1.60 -21.63 7.84
CA GLY A 99 0.36 -21.36 7.10
C GLY A 99 -0.44 -20.18 7.67
N PRO A 100 -0.99 -20.30 8.89
CA PRO A 100 -1.78 -19.23 9.51
C PRO A 100 -0.98 -17.93 9.69
N SER A 101 0.27 -18.05 10.12
CA SER A 101 1.17 -16.91 10.31
C SER A 101 1.40 -16.15 9.00
N ARG A 102 1.67 -16.87 7.90
CA ARG A 102 1.89 -16.25 6.59
C ARG A 102 0.62 -15.61 6.03
N ALA A 103 -0.53 -16.24 6.19
CA ALA A 103 -1.80 -15.69 5.75
C ALA A 103 -2.08 -14.34 6.42
N PHE A 104 -1.95 -14.28 7.75
CA PHE A 104 -2.09 -13.04 8.51
C PHE A 104 -1.10 -11.97 8.07
N MET A 105 0.20 -12.31 8.02
CA MET A 105 1.25 -11.36 7.64
C MET A 105 1.05 -10.83 6.22
N THR A 106 0.64 -11.69 5.28
CA THR A 106 0.39 -11.29 3.88
C THR A 106 -0.79 -10.33 3.79
N GLN A 107 -1.90 -10.64 4.45
CA GLN A 107 -3.08 -9.79 4.45
C GLN A 107 -2.76 -8.41 5.03
N HIS A 108 -2.10 -8.36 6.18
CA HIS A 108 -1.80 -7.08 6.82
C HIS A 108 -0.68 -6.31 6.13
N ALA A 109 0.29 -6.98 5.52
CA ALA A 109 1.29 -6.33 4.67
C ALA A 109 0.65 -5.65 3.46
N ARG A 110 -0.39 -6.24 2.85
CA ARG A 110 -1.14 -5.61 1.75
C ARG A 110 -1.81 -4.30 2.21
N VAL A 111 -2.47 -4.32 3.36
CA VAL A 111 -3.12 -3.11 3.90
C VAL A 111 -2.08 -2.05 4.26
N CYS A 112 -0.98 -2.42 4.90
CA CYS A 112 0.11 -1.49 5.19
C CYS A 112 0.72 -0.92 3.90
N GLY A 113 0.90 -1.75 2.85
CA GLY A 113 1.38 -1.31 1.55
C GLY A 113 0.42 -0.34 0.85
N ALA A 114 -0.89 -0.56 0.94
CA ALA A 114 -1.91 0.35 0.45
C ALA A 114 -1.83 1.71 1.16
N GLN A 115 -1.72 1.72 2.49
CA GLN A 115 -1.48 2.96 3.25
C GLN A 115 -0.20 3.67 2.80
N GLY A 116 0.89 2.91 2.63
CA GLY A 116 2.16 3.43 2.13
C GLY A 116 2.04 4.10 0.77
N LEU A 117 1.23 3.55 -0.13
CA LEU A 117 0.97 4.16 -1.43
C LEU A 117 0.20 5.47 -1.30
N ARG A 118 -0.82 5.56 -0.43
CA ARG A 118 -1.53 6.83 -0.17
C ARG A 118 -0.56 7.90 0.33
N ASP A 119 0.21 7.57 1.35
CA ASP A 119 1.17 8.49 1.99
C ASP A 119 2.26 8.97 1.02
N SER A 120 2.61 8.15 0.02
CA SER A 120 3.70 8.41 -0.93
C SER A 120 3.25 8.85 -2.33
N ALA A 121 1.95 8.81 -2.65
CA ALA A 121 1.44 9.03 -4.01
C ALA A 121 1.93 10.34 -4.64
N MET A 122 1.86 11.43 -3.87
CA MET A 122 2.37 12.74 -4.26
C MET A 122 3.87 12.72 -4.55
N LEU A 123 4.66 12.17 -3.63
CA LEU A 123 6.12 12.19 -3.73
C LEU A 123 6.60 11.32 -4.89
N ASN A 124 6.00 10.14 -5.07
CA ASN A 124 6.27 9.25 -6.21
C ASN A 124 5.97 9.94 -7.53
N CYS A 125 4.79 10.56 -7.68
CA CYS A 125 4.44 11.29 -8.90
C CYS A 125 5.46 12.39 -9.22
N ARG A 126 5.89 13.15 -8.20
CA ARG A 126 6.88 14.21 -8.39
C ARG A 126 8.21 13.68 -8.87
N ILE A 127 8.73 12.65 -8.23
CA ILE A 127 9.99 12.00 -8.62
C ILE A 127 9.87 11.47 -10.06
N ASP A 128 8.81 10.75 -10.37
CA ASP A 128 8.61 10.16 -11.70
C ASP A 128 8.60 11.23 -12.81
N LEU A 129 7.88 12.34 -12.61
CA LEU A 129 7.84 13.43 -13.58
C LEU A 129 9.19 14.15 -13.71
N GLN A 130 9.89 14.40 -12.60
CA GLN A 130 11.22 15.02 -12.62
C GLN A 130 12.26 14.13 -13.32
N GLU A 131 12.28 12.84 -13.01
CA GLU A 131 13.18 11.87 -13.62
C GLU A 131 12.84 11.65 -15.10
N ALA A 132 11.56 11.60 -15.48
CA ALA A 132 11.13 11.50 -16.87
C ALA A 132 11.55 12.73 -17.69
N ALA A 133 11.38 13.94 -17.15
CA ALA A 133 11.82 15.17 -17.81
C ALA A 133 13.35 15.19 -18.01
N PHE A 134 14.12 14.76 -17.00
CA PHE A 134 15.57 14.61 -17.12
C PHE A 134 15.94 13.59 -18.20
N ALA A 135 15.28 12.42 -18.17
CA ALA A 135 15.55 11.34 -19.11
C ALA A 135 15.21 11.74 -20.55
N ALA A 136 14.14 12.48 -20.78
CA ALA A 136 13.81 13.02 -22.09
C ALA A 136 14.88 14.00 -22.59
N ALA A 137 15.39 14.87 -21.71
CA ALA A 137 16.41 15.86 -22.07
C ALA A 137 17.82 15.26 -22.26
N ARG A 138 18.17 14.21 -21.51
CA ARG A 138 19.53 13.64 -21.46
C ARG A 138 19.65 12.25 -22.08
N GLN A 139 18.54 11.65 -22.48
CA GLN A 139 18.44 10.28 -23.03
C GLN A 139 19.03 9.21 -22.10
N ARG A 140 19.00 9.45 -20.78
CA ARG A 140 19.43 8.52 -19.73
C ARG A 140 18.80 8.88 -18.38
N PRO A 141 18.69 7.93 -17.43
CA PRO A 141 18.28 8.26 -16.06
C PRO A 141 19.29 9.18 -15.35
N PRO A 142 18.85 9.94 -14.32
CA PRO A 142 19.74 10.77 -13.52
C PRO A 142 20.64 9.92 -12.60
N THR A 143 21.86 10.39 -12.38
CA THR A 143 22.75 9.86 -11.33
C THR A 143 22.25 10.33 -9.94
N PRO A 144 22.68 9.70 -8.83
CA PRO A 144 22.31 10.15 -7.48
C PRO A 144 22.60 11.64 -7.22
N ALA A 145 23.77 12.14 -7.65
CA ALA A 145 24.12 13.54 -7.51
C ALA A 145 23.22 14.49 -8.33
N GLU A 146 22.76 14.05 -9.51
CA GLU A 146 21.87 14.85 -10.35
C GLU A 146 20.44 14.90 -9.78
N ARG A 147 19.95 13.80 -9.19
CA ARG A 147 18.62 13.75 -8.55
C ARG A 147 18.44 14.84 -7.50
N ALA A 148 19.45 15.04 -6.66
CA ALA A 148 19.44 16.05 -5.61
C ALA A 148 19.29 17.50 -6.14
N THR A 149 19.48 17.71 -7.44
CA THR A 149 19.41 19.01 -8.11
C THR A 149 18.36 19.09 -9.21
N LEU A 150 17.46 18.10 -9.30
CA LEU A 150 16.40 18.13 -10.30
C LEU A 150 15.50 19.35 -10.07
N PRO A 151 15.12 20.06 -11.16
CA PRO A 151 14.27 21.23 -11.04
C PRO A 151 12.91 20.85 -10.45
N PRO A 152 12.26 21.75 -9.70
CA PRO A 152 10.89 21.53 -9.26
C PRO A 152 9.94 21.38 -10.46
N LEU A 153 8.80 20.75 -10.23
CA LEU A 153 7.72 20.68 -11.22
C LEU A 153 7.21 22.07 -11.56
N ASP A 154 6.76 22.25 -12.81
CA ASP A 154 5.95 23.41 -13.16
C ASP A 154 4.52 23.31 -12.57
N ALA A 155 3.73 24.37 -12.73
CA ALA A 155 2.39 24.43 -12.16
C ALA A 155 1.43 23.36 -12.70
N ALA A 156 1.56 22.97 -13.98
CA ALA A 156 0.71 21.96 -14.59
C ALA A 156 1.07 20.57 -14.03
N GLN A 157 2.36 20.25 -14.04
CA GLN A 157 2.90 19.02 -13.46
C GLN A 157 2.57 18.89 -11.97
N GLN A 158 2.65 19.97 -11.20
CA GLN A 158 2.26 19.97 -9.78
C GLN A 158 0.76 19.64 -9.63
N ALA A 159 -0.10 20.32 -10.39
CA ALA A 159 -1.54 20.05 -10.35
C ALA A 159 -1.90 18.62 -10.83
N GLN A 160 -1.10 18.03 -11.72
CA GLN A 160 -1.26 16.64 -12.14
C GLN A 160 -0.99 15.70 -10.96
N CYS A 161 0.09 15.93 -10.19
CA CYS A 161 0.39 15.14 -9.01
C CYS A 161 -0.62 15.35 -7.87
N ASP A 162 -1.14 16.57 -7.71
CA ASP A 162 -2.24 16.86 -6.76
C ASP A 162 -3.49 16.06 -7.12
N CYS A 163 -3.90 16.06 -8.39
CA CYS A 163 -5.02 15.25 -8.87
C CYS A 163 -4.79 13.75 -8.63
N TYR A 164 -3.60 13.24 -8.96
CA TYR A 164 -3.28 11.83 -8.79
C TYR A 164 -3.34 11.40 -7.32
N ALA A 165 -2.69 12.16 -6.42
CA ALA A 165 -2.70 11.86 -5.00
C ALA A 165 -4.12 11.89 -4.41
N GLN A 166 -4.94 12.86 -4.81
CA GLN A 166 -6.37 12.91 -4.40
C GLN A 166 -7.15 11.69 -4.90
N GLY A 167 -6.91 11.26 -6.15
CA GLY A 167 -7.55 10.07 -6.68
C GLY A 167 -7.14 8.79 -5.95
N VAL A 168 -5.86 8.66 -5.58
CA VAL A 168 -5.37 7.53 -4.77
C VAL A 168 -6.00 7.54 -3.38
N GLU A 169 -6.13 8.71 -2.75
CA GLU A 169 -6.75 8.88 -1.43
C GLU A 169 -8.23 8.44 -1.42
N GLN A 170 -8.94 8.60 -2.55
CA GLN A 170 -10.35 8.21 -2.68
C GLN A 170 -10.57 6.70 -2.87
N LEU A 171 -9.51 5.92 -3.14
CA LEU A 171 -9.63 4.47 -3.25
C LEU A 171 -9.68 3.83 -1.86
N ASP A 172 -10.65 2.94 -1.64
CA ASP A 172 -10.65 2.07 -0.47
C ASP A 172 -9.46 1.08 -0.47
N ASP A 173 -9.21 0.42 0.66
CA ASP A 173 -8.07 -0.49 0.81
C ASP A 173 -8.10 -1.63 -0.21
N ASP A 174 -9.27 -2.23 -0.47
CA ASP A 174 -9.39 -3.36 -1.37
C ASP A 174 -9.12 -2.93 -2.82
N ALA A 175 -9.66 -1.78 -3.24
CA ALA A 175 -9.43 -1.19 -4.54
C ALA A 175 -7.97 -0.80 -4.75
N LEU A 176 -7.30 -0.30 -3.71
CA LEU A 176 -5.90 0.11 -3.78
C LEU A 176 -4.96 -1.11 -3.80
N ILE A 177 -5.24 -2.13 -2.98
CA ILE A 177 -4.52 -3.42 -3.01
C ILE A 177 -4.64 -4.05 -4.40
N ALA A 178 -5.84 -4.13 -4.96
CA ALA A 178 -6.04 -4.68 -6.30
C ALA A 178 -5.25 -3.89 -7.36
N ALA A 179 -5.27 -2.56 -7.29
CA ALA A 179 -4.52 -1.71 -8.21
C ALA A 179 -3.00 -1.90 -8.11
N ILE A 180 -2.46 -2.08 -6.89
CA ILE A 180 -1.04 -2.39 -6.67
C ILE A 180 -0.70 -3.78 -7.23
N GLU A 181 -1.58 -4.77 -7.04
CA GLU A 181 -1.35 -6.13 -7.54
C GLU A 181 -1.38 -6.20 -9.07
N GLU A 182 -2.29 -5.47 -9.71
CA GLU A 182 -2.33 -5.26 -11.16
C GLU A 182 -1.02 -4.64 -11.66
N ASP A 183 -0.56 -3.56 -11.02
CA ASP A 183 0.67 -2.85 -11.39
C ASP A 183 1.93 -3.73 -11.20
N ASN A 184 1.97 -4.54 -10.14
CA ASN A 184 3.04 -5.49 -9.91
C ASN A 184 3.02 -6.66 -10.90
N ALA A 185 1.84 -7.13 -11.30
CA ALA A 185 1.72 -8.13 -12.36
C ALA A 185 2.22 -7.57 -13.70
N ALA A 186 1.76 -6.38 -14.08
CA ALA A 186 2.21 -5.65 -15.26
C ALA A 186 3.74 -5.50 -15.32
N ARG A 187 4.40 -5.16 -14.20
CA ARG A 187 5.87 -5.06 -14.13
C ARG A 187 6.58 -6.40 -14.29
N ARG A 188 6.00 -7.50 -13.81
CA ARG A 188 6.56 -8.85 -13.99
C ARG A 188 6.50 -9.32 -15.44
N ASP A 189 5.45 -8.94 -16.17
CA ASP A 189 5.20 -9.41 -17.53
C ASP A 189 5.97 -8.63 -18.62
N GLY A 190 6.65 -7.54 -18.23
CA GLY A 190 7.58 -6.78 -19.07
C GLY A 190 7.08 -5.38 -19.47
N PRO A 191 8.01 -4.46 -19.85
CA PRO A 191 7.72 -3.02 -19.98
C PRO A 191 6.75 -2.65 -21.10
N THR A 192 6.55 -3.52 -22.10
CA THR A 192 5.68 -3.26 -23.26
C THR A 192 4.22 -3.67 -23.07
N ALA A 193 3.89 -4.46 -22.04
CA ALA A 193 2.55 -5.00 -21.86
C ALA A 193 1.67 -4.24 -20.85
N GLY A 194 2.27 -3.48 -19.92
CA GLY A 194 1.61 -3.16 -18.66
C GLY A 194 1.43 -1.68 -18.28
N ALA A 195 2.19 -0.76 -18.87
CA ALA A 195 2.22 0.64 -18.40
C ALA A 195 0.92 1.43 -18.66
N GLN A 196 -0.01 0.90 -19.45
CA GLN A 196 -1.29 1.55 -19.80
C GLN A 196 -2.53 0.84 -19.23
N ALA A 197 -2.38 -0.30 -18.54
CA ALA A 197 -3.52 -1.14 -18.16
C ALA A 197 -3.84 -1.15 -16.65
N SER A 198 -2.94 -0.67 -15.78
CA SER A 198 -3.22 -0.64 -14.34
C SER A 198 -4.19 0.50 -14.00
N ARG A 199 -5.01 0.30 -12.96
CA ARG A 199 -5.89 1.36 -12.45
C ARG A 199 -5.13 2.61 -12.03
N LEU A 200 -3.92 2.47 -11.47
CA LEU A 200 -3.07 3.61 -11.09
C LEU A 200 -2.56 4.37 -12.33
N ALA A 201 -2.16 3.67 -13.40
CA ALA A 201 -1.78 4.30 -14.66
C ALA A 201 -2.97 5.03 -15.31
N THR A 202 -4.16 4.43 -15.28
CA THR A 202 -5.40 5.05 -15.76
C THR A 202 -5.70 6.35 -15.00
N LEU A 203 -5.57 6.32 -13.67
CA LEU A 203 -5.77 7.49 -12.82
C LEU A 203 -4.76 8.60 -13.15
N MET A 204 -3.49 8.25 -13.29
CA MET A 204 -2.44 9.19 -13.69
C MET A 204 -2.73 9.83 -15.06
N GLN A 205 -3.17 9.03 -16.04
CA GLN A 205 -3.50 9.51 -17.38
C GLN A 205 -4.74 10.44 -17.37
N ALA A 206 -5.74 10.16 -16.55
CA ALA A 206 -6.90 11.03 -16.38
C ALA A 206 -6.49 12.42 -15.84
N CYS A 207 -5.55 12.44 -14.88
CA CYS A 207 -5.01 13.68 -14.33
C CYS A 207 -4.14 14.49 -15.30
N GLN A 208 -3.54 13.84 -16.29
CA GLN A 208 -2.80 14.53 -17.38
C GLN A 208 -3.75 15.19 -18.39
N THR A 209 -4.82 14.50 -18.75
CA THR A 209 -5.73 14.93 -19.83
C THR A 209 -6.75 15.98 -19.40
N GLY A 210 -7.12 16.01 -18.12
CA GLY A 210 -8.01 17.04 -17.56
C GLY A 210 -7.41 18.46 -17.45
N GLN A 211 -6.16 18.65 -17.87
CA GLN A 211 -5.45 19.94 -17.83
C GLN A 211 -5.26 20.60 -19.21
N GLN A 212 -5.66 19.94 -20.29
CA GLN A 212 -5.64 20.49 -21.66
C GLN A 212 -6.94 21.24 -21.97
#